data_AF-A0AAV7JYW5-F1
#
_entry.id   AF-A0AAV7JYW5-F1
#
_cell.length_a   1.000
_cell.length_b   1.000
_cell.length_c   1.000
_cell.angle_alpha   90.00
_cell.angle_beta   90.00
_cell.angle_gamma   90.00
#
_symmetry.space_group_name_H-M   'P 1'
#
loop_
_entity.id
_entity.type
_entity.pdbx_description
1 polymer ?
#
loop_
_entity_poly.entity_id
_entity_poly.type
_entity_poly.pdbx_seq_one_letter_code
_entity_poly.pdbx_strand_id
1 'polypeptide(L)'
;MTTQILENYLDSIRHLPSDLQRNFGLMSEFDKKAEKLQKTINELSETYKQDAKTTDDKTKTKILKQIKQHFNSIRKCSDDKVDLAYSTYELVDQHIRHLDSDLNHYEQSLKKRDTSFSTESTSSKRRSTLSECSRPSKHSRTVSEVSARSNSRSEDGDRDSKNGDLDMPVDPNEPTYCICDKVSYGQMIGCDNSDCTIEWFHFECVGLTSQPTGQWYCPKCRE
;
A
#
# COMPACT_ATOMS: atom_id res chain seq x y z
N MET A 1 -30.83 -3.61 13.64
CA MET A 1 -29.64 -4.49 13.57
C MET A 1 -28.86 -4.28 12.27
N THR A 2 -29.46 -4.42 11.08
CA THR A 2 -28.75 -4.14 9.81
C THR A 2 -28.54 -2.65 9.52
N THR A 3 -29.46 -1.79 9.96
CA THR A 3 -29.35 -0.32 9.82
C THR A 3 -28.19 0.27 10.63
N GLN A 4 -27.97 -0.22 11.85
CA GLN A 4 -26.89 0.21 12.74
C GLN A 4 -25.49 -0.03 12.15
N ILE A 5 -25.32 -1.13 11.40
CA ILE A 5 -24.04 -1.51 10.79
C ILE A 5 -23.73 -0.59 9.61
N LEU A 6 -24.75 -0.28 8.80
CA LEU A 6 -24.62 0.64 7.68
C LEU A 6 -24.39 2.08 8.16
N GLU A 7 -25.04 2.50 9.24
CA GLU A 7 -24.82 3.80 9.87
C GLU A 7 -23.39 3.93 10.41
N ASN A 8 -22.86 2.91 11.09
CA ASN A 8 -21.48 2.89 11.58
C ASN A 8 -20.45 2.93 10.43
N TYR A 9 -20.69 2.18 9.35
CA TYR A 9 -19.86 2.19 8.15
C TYR A 9 -19.86 3.56 7.46
N LEU A 10 -21.05 4.18 7.31
CA LEU A 10 -21.20 5.48 6.69
C LEU A 10 -20.56 6.59 7.54
N ASP A 11 -20.72 6.56 8.88
CA ASP A 11 -20.07 7.54 9.76
C ASP A 11 -18.54 7.42 9.76
N SER A 12 -18.02 6.19 9.63
CA SER A 12 -16.58 5.91 9.52
C SER A 12 -15.96 6.54 8.26
N ILE A 13 -16.66 6.50 7.13
CA ILE A 13 -16.11 6.97 5.84
C ILE A 13 -16.45 8.44 5.57
N ARG A 14 -17.46 9.00 6.23
CA ARG A 14 -18.02 10.32 5.89
C ARG A 14 -17.00 11.47 5.93
N HIS A 15 -16.01 11.40 6.82
CA HIS A 15 -15.04 12.48 7.03
C HIS A 15 -13.74 12.28 6.25
N LEU A 16 -13.38 11.03 5.94
CA LEU A 16 -12.12 10.67 5.31
C LEU A 16 -11.83 11.43 4.00
N PRO A 17 -12.76 11.54 3.03
CA PRO A 17 -12.49 12.29 1.79
C PRO A 17 -12.16 13.76 2.04
N SER A 18 -12.82 14.39 3.01
CA SER A 18 -12.60 15.81 3.33
C SER A 18 -11.24 16.02 4.02
N ASP A 19 -10.86 15.11 4.93
CA ASP A 19 -9.56 15.16 5.59
C ASP A 19 -8.41 14.86 4.63
N LEU A 20 -8.56 13.90 3.72
CA LEU A 20 -7.59 13.63 2.66
C LEU A 20 -7.44 14.83 1.73
N GLN A 21 -8.55 15.41 1.26
CA GLN A 21 -8.49 16.60 0.39
C GLN A 21 -7.77 17.76 1.09
N ARG A 22 -8.00 17.97 2.38
CA ARG A 22 -7.28 18.97 3.18
C ARG A 22 -5.79 18.67 3.25
N ASN A 23 -5.42 17.43 3.58
CA ASN A 23 -4.02 17.03 3.74
C ASN A 23 -3.25 17.12 2.41
N PHE A 24 -3.81 16.62 1.31
CA PHE A 24 -3.19 16.77 -0.02
C PHE A 24 -3.10 18.23 -0.45
N GLY A 25 -4.09 19.06 -0.09
CA GLY A 25 -4.04 20.50 -0.29
C GLY A 25 -2.82 21.12 0.40
N LEU A 26 -2.64 20.84 1.69
CA LEU A 26 -1.50 21.30 2.48
C LEU A 26 -0.15 20.79 1.95
N MET A 27 -0.06 19.52 1.54
CA MET A 27 1.14 18.96 0.90
C MET A 27 1.52 19.73 -0.38
N SER A 28 0.52 20.06 -1.21
CA SER A 28 0.71 20.88 -2.41
C SER A 28 1.13 22.32 -2.06
N GLU A 29 0.63 22.91 -0.98
CA GLU A 29 1.08 24.22 -0.51
C GLU A 29 2.55 24.22 -0.06
N PHE A 30 2.98 23.17 0.64
CA PHE A 30 4.40 22.98 0.98
C PHE A 30 5.27 22.87 -0.28
N ASP A 31 4.82 22.13 -1.29
CA ASP A 31 5.54 22.00 -2.57
C ASP A 31 5.68 23.33 -3.29
N LYS A 32 4.58 24.09 -3.42
CA LYS A 32 4.60 25.42 -4.05
C LYS A 32 5.51 26.39 -3.29
N LYS A 33 5.52 26.32 -1.96
CA LYS A 33 6.39 27.14 -1.11
C LYS A 33 7.86 26.78 -1.29
N ALA A 34 8.18 25.48 -1.33
CA ALA A 34 9.53 24.98 -1.58
C ALA A 34 10.02 25.40 -2.97
N GLU A 35 9.18 25.25 -4.01
CA GLU A 35 9.50 25.64 -5.37
C GLU A 35 9.76 27.15 -5.49
N LYS A 36 8.95 27.99 -4.81
CA LYS A 36 9.16 29.43 -4.79
C LYS A 36 10.49 29.81 -4.13
N LEU A 37 10.82 29.19 -2.99
CA LEU A 37 12.10 29.41 -2.31
C LEU A 37 13.28 28.94 -3.18
N GLN A 38 13.13 27.81 -3.88
CA GLN A 38 14.13 27.29 -4.80
C GLN A 38 14.41 28.29 -5.94
N LYS A 39 13.36 28.88 -6.52
CA LYS A 39 13.50 29.94 -7.55
C LYS A 39 14.26 31.14 -7.02
N THR A 40 13.91 31.64 -5.83
CA THR A 40 14.63 32.75 -5.18
C THR A 40 16.10 32.41 -4.90
N ILE A 41 16.40 31.18 -4.48
CA ILE A 41 17.79 30.73 -4.29
C ILE A 41 18.56 30.75 -5.60
N ASN A 42 17.96 30.28 -6.70
CA ASN A 42 18.59 30.27 -8.02
C ASN A 42 18.86 31.70 -8.49
N GLU A 43 17.90 32.61 -8.36
CA GLU A 43 18.08 34.04 -8.68
C GLU A 43 19.23 34.67 -7.89
N LEU A 44 19.24 34.51 -6.55
CA LEU A 44 20.32 35.01 -5.69
C LEU A 44 21.67 34.40 -6.06
N SER A 45 21.69 33.12 -6.45
CA SER A 45 22.91 32.42 -6.87
C SER A 45 23.43 32.96 -8.20
N GLU A 46 22.55 33.25 -9.16
CA GLU A 46 22.95 33.85 -10.44
C GLU A 46 23.46 35.28 -10.27
N THR A 47 22.81 36.10 -9.44
CA THR A 47 23.33 37.44 -9.08
C THR A 47 24.71 37.34 -8.44
N TYR A 48 24.90 36.41 -7.49
CA TYR A 48 26.20 36.19 -6.85
C TYR A 48 27.30 35.79 -7.85
N LYS A 49 26.98 34.94 -8.83
CA LYS A 49 27.92 34.51 -9.88
C LYS A 49 28.27 35.65 -10.83
N GLN A 50 27.28 36.43 -11.27
CA GLN A 50 27.46 37.55 -12.20
C GLN A 50 28.28 38.68 -11.57
N ASP A 51 28.00 38.99 -10.30
CA ASP A 51 28.63 40.09 -9.58
C ASP A 51 29.91 39.67 -8.81
N ALA A 52 30.40 38.45 -9.03
CA ALA A 52 31.51 37.87 -8.28
C ALA A 52 32.80 38.70 -8.31
N LYS A 53 33.02 39.46 -9.39
CA LYS A 53 34.21 40.31 -9.58
C LYS A 53 34.01 41.79 -9.19
N THR A 54 32.76 42.26 -9.15
CA THR A 54 32.42 43.68 -9.01
C THR A 54 31.86 44.05 -7.63
N THR A 55 31.34 43.07 -6.89
CA THR A 55 30.64 43.32 -5.63
C THR A 55 31.52 43.19 -4.37
N ASP A 56 31.25 44.08 -3.41
CA ASP A 56 31.87 44.15 -2.09
C ASP A 56 31.69 42.86 -1.27
N ASP A 57 32.68 42.56 -0.42
CA ASP A 57 32.74 41.35 0.39
C ASP A 57 31.59 41.26 1.42
N LYS A 58 31.10 42.40 1.92
CA LYS A 58 29.94 42.44 2.83
C LYS A 58 28.64 42.06 2.13
N THR A 59 28.50 42.44 0.87
CA THR A 59 27.30 42.10 0.08
C THR A 59 27.32 40.61 -0.29
N LYS A 60 28.49 40.07 -0.63
CA LYS A 60 28.69 38.62 -0.87
C LYS A 60 28.31 37.78 0.34
N THR A 61 28.83 38.12 1.52
CA THR A 61 28.49 37.44 2.77
C THR A 61 27.01 37.54 3.12
N LYS A 62 26.36 38.67 2.79
CA LYS A 62 24.90 38.83 2.96
C LYS A 62 24.10 37.90 2.04
N ILE A 63 24.46 37.81 0.76
CA ILE A 63 23.77 36.92 -0.21
C ILE A 63 23.93 35.45 0.21
N LEU A 64 25.14 35.03 0.58
CA LEU A 64 25.37 33.66 1.07
C LEU A 64 24.56 33.34 2.34
N LYS A 65 24.42 34.32 3.25
CA LYS A 65 23.57 34.16 4.45
C LYS A 65 22.09 34.00 4.08
N GLN A 66 21.59 34.77 3.11
CA GLN A 66 20.21 34.64 2.63
C GLN A 66 19.97 33.30 1.95
N ILE A 67 20.88 32.86 1.07
CA ILE A 67 20.81 31.54 0.42
C ILE A 67 20.74 30.43 1.48
N LYS A 68 21.62 30.47 2.50
CA LYS A 68 21.60 29.50 3.61
C LYS A 68 20.28 29.51 4.38
N GLN A 69 19.71 30.69 4.63
CA GLN A 69 18.41 30.81 5.31
C GLN A 69 17.26 30.23 4.47
N HIS A 70 17.24 30.46 3.16
CA HIS A 70 16.25 29.89 2.27
C HIS A 70 16.37 28.36 2.18
N PHE A 71 17.59 27.82 2.09
CA PHE A 71 17.81 26.36 2.12
C PHE A 71 17.30 25.71 3.40
N ASN A 72 17.59 26.31 4.56
CA ASN A 72 17.07 25.81 5.84
C ASN A 72 15.53 25.86 5.89
N SER A 73 14.92 26.88 5.27
CA SER A 73 13.47 27.00 5.19
C SER A 73 12.84 25.96 4.28
N ILE A 74 13.48 25.64 3.13
CA ILE A 74 13.07 24.56 2.23
C ILE A 74 13.15 23.22 2.96
N ARG A 75 14.27 22.95 3.63
CA ARG A 75 14.45 21.72 4.40
C ARG A 75 13.34 21.55 5.43
N LYS A 76 13.05 22.58 6.22
CA LYS A 76 11.96 22.54 7.19
C LYS A 76 10.60 22.25 6.54
N CYS A 77 10.27 22.90 5.42
CA CYS A 77 9.02 22.61 4.70
C CYS A 77 8.98 21.16 4.18
N SER A 78 10.13 20.60 3.78
CA SER A 78 10.24 19.21 3.33
C SER A 78 10.03 18.24 4.48
N ASP A 79 10.63 18.50 5.65
CA ASP A 79 10.46 17.68 6.85
C ASP A 79 8.97 17.70 7.29
N ASP A 80 8.35 18.90 7.39
CA ASP A 80 6.93 19.05 7.71
C ASP A 80 6.01 18.33 6.69
N LYS A 81 6.40 18.30 5.40
CA LYS A 81 5.66 17.59 4.35
C LYS A 81 5.73 16.07 4.53
N VAL A 82 6.89 15.54 4.92
CA VAL A 82 7.08 14.11 5.18
C VAL A 82 6.23 13.69 6.38
N ASP A 83 6.23 14.48 7.46
CA ASP A 83 5.40 14.22 8.63
C ASP A 83 3.90 14.22 8.29
N LEU A 84 3.46 15.19 7.47
CA LEU A 84 2.08 15.23 7.00
C LEU A 84 1.72 14.03 6.11
N ALA A 85 2.64 13.61 5.24
CA ALA A 85 2.43 12.42 4.39
C ALA A 85 2.27 11.16 5.25
N TYR A 86 3.15 10.98 6.24
CA TYR A 86 3.08 9.88 7.18
C TYR A 86 1.77 9.89 7.98
N SER A 87 1.37 11.04 8.52
CA SER A 87 0.09 11.18 9.24
C SER A 87 -1.12 10.88 8.35
N THR A 88 -1.06 11.24 7.06
CA THR A 88 -2.12 10.95 6.09
C THR A 88 -2.17 9.46 5.76
N TYR A 89 -1.01 8.81 5.64
CA TYR A 89 -0.93 7.37 5.45
C TYR A 89 -1.54 6.60 6.63
N GLU A 90 -1.14 6.94 7.86
CA GLU A 90 -1.69 6.32 9.08
C GLU A 90 -3.20 6.52 9.22
N LEU A 91 -3.71 7.70 8.83
CA LEU A 91 -5.15 7.96 8.78
C LEU A 91 -5.86 6.96 7.85
N VAL A 92 -5.37 6.82 6.62
CA VAL A 92 -5.96 5.88 5.64
C VAL A 92 -5.88 4.45 6.15
N ASP A 93 -4.74 4.04 6.67
CA ASP A 93 -4.53 2.68 7.18
C ASP A 93 -5.44 2.36 8.38
N GLN A 94 -5.64 3.33 9.29
CA GLN A 94 -6.61 3.20 10.37
C GLN A 94 -8.04 2.97 9.83
N HIS A 95 -8.43 3.68 8.77
CA HIS A 95 -9.72 3.46 8.14
C HIS A 95 -9.81 2.09 7.46
N ILE A 96 -8.75 1.62 6.78
CA ILE A 96 -8.71 0.27 6.20
C ILE A 96 -8.94 -0.79 7.28
N ARG A 97 -8.17 -0.75 8.37
CA ARG A 97 -8.31 -1.71 9.49
C ARG A 97 -9.70 -1.67 10.13
N HIS A 98 -10.30 -0.49 10.22
CA HIS A 98 -11.66 -0.35 10.75
C HIS A 98 -12.70 -0.99 9.81
N LEU A 99 -12.60 -0.74 8.51
CA LEU A 99 -13.49 -1.34 7.51
C LEU A 99 -13.34 -2.86 7.45
N ASP A 100 -12.13 -3.39 7.54
CA ASP A 100 -11.89 -4.84 7.60
C ASP A 100 -12.55 -5.48 8.83
N SER A 101 -12.48 -4.81 9.99
CA SER A 101 -13.15 -5.25 11.21
C SER A 101 -14.68 -5.25 11.05
N ASP A 102 -15.25 -4.20 10.46
CA ASP A 102 -16.68 -4.09 10.20
C ASP A 102 -17.17 -5.17 9.22
N LEU A 103 -16.39 -5.44 8.16
CA LEU A 103 -16.67 -6.51 7.20
C LEU A 103 -16.64 -7.88 7.86
N ASN A 104 -15.61 -8.19 8.66
CA ASN A 104 -15.52 -9.46 9.39
C ASN A 104 -16.69 -9.64 10.38
N HIS A 105 -17.06 -8.57 11.10
CA HIS A 105 -18.23 -8.60 11.99
C HIS A 105 -19.53 -8.85 11.21
N TYR A 106 -19.68 -8.26 10.02
CA TYR A 106 -20.81 -8.49 9.14
C TYR A 106 -20.86 -9.94 8.63
N GLU A 107 -19.75 -10.51 8.17
CA GLU A 107 -19.66 -11.91 7.74
C GLU A 107 -20.05 -12.88 8.86
N GLN A 108 -19.55 -12.64 10.09
CA GLN A 108 -19.92 -13.45 11.25
C GLN A 108 -21.41 -13.35 11.57
N SER A 109 -22.00 -12.17 11.41
CA SER A 109 -23.42 -11.94 11.64
C SER A 109 -24.29 -12.67 10.59
N LEU A 110 -23.84 -12.76 9.33
CA LEU A 110 -24.49 -13.56 8.30
C LEU A 110 -24.38 -15.06 8.59
N LYS A 111 -23.18 -15.58 8.90
CA LYS A 111 -22.98 -16.99 9.27
C LYS A 111 -23.83 -17.41 10.48
N LYS A 112 -23.99 -16.53 11.47
CA LYS A 112 -24.89 -16.76 12.62
C LYS A 112 -26.37 -16.80 12.22
N ARG A 113 -26.80 -16.02 11.24
CA ARG A 113 -28.18 -16.01 10.73
C ARG A 113 -28.50 -17.28 9.93
N ASP A 114 -27.56 -17.76 9.11
CA ASP A 114 -27.73 -19.00 8.33
C ASP A 114 -27.75 -20.26 9.22
N THR A 115 -26.98 -20.24 10.30
CA THR A 115 -26.95 -21.33 11.30
C THR A 115 -28.20 -21.34 12.18
N SER A 116 -28.78 -20.20 12.51
CA SER A 116 -30.03 -20.13 13.28
C SER A 116 -31.27 -20.54 12.47
N PHE A 117 -31.28 -20.34 11.15
CA PHE A 117 -32.33 -20.87 10.27
C PHE A 117 -32.26 -22.40 10.10
N SER A 118 -31.06 -22.98 10.21
CA SER A 118 -30.86 -24.44 10.09
C SER A 118 -31.26 -25.23 11.35
N THR A 119 -31.42 -24.58 12.51
CA THR A 119 -31.75 -25.24 13.79
C THR A 119 -33.24 -25.31 14.13
N GLU A 120 -34.13 -24.68 13.36
CA GLU A 120 -35.59 -24.77 13.59
C GLU A 120 -36.30 -25.85 12.75
N SER A 121 -35.57 -26.60 11.91
CA SER A 121 -36.16 -27.61 11.02
C SER A 121 -35.73 -29.06 11.32
N THR A 122 -35.77 -29.49 12.59
CA THR A 122 -35.84 -30.94 12.89
C THR A 122 -36.74 -31.25 14.09
N SER A 123 -38.06 -31.34 13.84
CA SER A 123 -38.85 -32.40 14.46
C SER A 123 -39.90 -32.92 13.48
N SER A 124 -39.57 -34.00 12.77
CA SER A 124 -40.46 -35.15 12.51
C SER A 124 -39.89 -36.08 11.43
N LYS A 125 -39.73 -37.35 11.84
CA LYS A 125 -39.41 -38.54 11.03
C LYS A 125 -40.21 -38.60 9.72
N ARG A 126 -39.55 -39.03 8.62
CA ARG A 126 -39.96 -40.21 7.83
C ARG A 126 -38.93 -40.60 6.75
N ARG A 127 -39.09 -41.84 6.30
CA ARG A 127 -38.16 -42.83 5.75
C ARG A 127 -38.13 -42.84 4.21
N SER A 128 -37.03 -43.39 3.65
CA SER A 128 -36.83 -43.95 2.27
C SER A 128 -36.88 -42.97 1.09
N THR A 129 -36.10 -43.03 0.01
CA THR A 129 -35.29 -44.08 -0.66
C THR A 129 -34.29 -43.44 -1.64
N LEU A 130 -33.32 -44.24 -2.11
CA LEU A 130 -32.18 -43.95 -3.00
C LEU A 130 -32.43 -43.00 -4.19
N SER A 131 -31.40 -42.22 -4.55
CA SER A 131 -30.94 -41.95 -5.93
C SER A 131 -29.55 -41.32 -5.90
N GLU A 132 -28.70 -41.76 -6.82
CA GLU A 132 -27.24 -41.63 -6.91
C GLU A 132 -26.81 -40.44 -7.77
N CYS A 133 -25.65 -39.83 -7.48
CA CYS A 133 -24.53 -39.55 -8.43
C CYS A 133 -23.56 -38.46 -7.90
N SER A 134 -22.27 -38.84 -7.75
CA SER A 134 -21.01 -38.09 -8.06
C SER A 134 -20.80 -36.65 -7.55
N ARG A 135 -19.63 -36.17 -7.09
CA ARG A 135 -18.24 -36.58 -6.75
C ARG A 135 -17.55 -35.28 -6.21
N PRO A 136 -16.26 -35.21 -5.82
CA PRO A 136 -15.88 -34.72 -4.49
C PRO A 136 -14.92 -33.52 -4.44
N SER A 137 -14.78 -32.89 -3.27
CA SER A 137 -13.63 -32.09 -2.82
C SER A 137 -13.88 -31.70 -1.34
N LYS A 138 -12.94 -31.68 -0.38
CA LYS A 138 -11.48 -31.83 -0.33
C LYS A 138 -11.11 -32.14 1.13
N HIS A 139 -9.97 -32.80 1.32
CA HIS A 139 -9.17 -32.90 2.54
C HIS A 139 -9.12 -31.57 3.32
N SER A 140 -9.43 -31.51 4.62
CA SER A 140 -8.62 -31.94 5.79
C SER A 140 -7.26 -31.23 5.89
N ARG A 141 -7.15 -30.34 6.90
CA ARG A 141 -6.09 -30.21 7.92
C ARG A 141 -6.27 -28.86 8.64
N THR A 142 -6.80 -28.81 9.87
CA THR A 142 -6.10 -28.94 11.16
C THR A 142 -4.83 -28.09 11.26
N VAL A 143 -4.88 -27.01 12.05
CA VAL A 143 -3.94 -26.64 13.13
C VAL A 143 -4.50 -25.38 13.80
N SER A 144 -4.96 -25.48 15.05
CA SER A 144 -4.18 -25.28 16.29
C SER A 144 -4.31 -23.85 16.80
N GLU A 145 -5.30 -23.73 17.68
CA GLU A 145 -5.43 -22.75 18.76
C GLU A 145 -4.11 -22.61 19.55
N VAL A 146 -3.65 -21.39 19.73
CA VAL A 146 -2.78 -21.03 20.87
C VAL A 146 -3.40 -19.84 21.59
N SER A 147 -3.52 -20.02 22.90
CA SER A 147 -4.29 -19.20 23.82
C SER A 147 -3.65 -17.84 24.11
N ALA A 148 -4.53 -16.86 24.36
CA ALA A 148 -4.52 -15.87 25.43
C ALA A 148 -3.17 -15.32 25.94
N ARG A 149 -3.02 -13.98 25.95
CA ARG A 149 -3.12 -13.12 27.17
C ARG A 149 -2.68 -11.67 26.94
N SER A 150 -3.47 -10.82 27.58
CA SER A 150 -3.41 -9.42 28.00
C SER A 150 -2.05 -8.68 28.17
N ASN A 151 -2.09 -7.38 27.81
CA ASN A 151 -1.84 -6.19 28.67
C ASN A 151 -0.61 -5.28 28.40
N SER A 152 -0.95 -3.97 28.32
CA SER A 152 -0.24 -2.74 28.76
C SER A 152 1.13 -2.30 28.22
N ARG A 153 1.10 -1.10 27.57
CA ARG A 153 1.91 0.13 27.76
C ARG A 153 3.35 0.01 28.32
N SER A 154 4.33 0.62 27.64
CA SER A 154 5.05 1.87 28.03
C SER A 154 6.24 2.19 27.07
N GLU A 155 6.65 3.46 27.07
CA GLU A 155 7.68 4.13 26.26
C GLU A 155 9.15 3.74 26.60
N ASP A 156 10.05 3.91 25.62
CA ASP A 156 11.36 4.62 25.63
C ASP A 156 12.41 3.94 24.73
N GLY A 157 13.31 4.73 24.11
CA GLY A 157 14.04 4.35 22.90
C GLY A 157 15.49 3.88 23.07
N ASP A 158 16.10 3.37 22.00
CA ASP A 158 17.48 3.65 21.54
C ASP A 158 17.75 2.96 20.18
N ARG A 159 18.73 3.51 19.46
CA ARG A 159 19.14 3.23 18.07
C ARG A 159 19.85 1.87 17.90
N ASP A 160 19.63 1.17 16.79
CA ASP A 160 20.72 0.68 15.92
C ASP A 160 20.21 0.27 14.52
N SER A 161 21.07 0.48 13.53
CA SER A 161 20.83 0.18 12.11
C SER A 161 21.02 -1.30 11.80
N LYS A 162 20.06 -1.94 11.13
CA LYS A 162 20.30 -2.94 10.06
C LYS A 162 19.02 -3.40 9.36
N ASN A 163 19.11 -3.37 8.03
CA ASN A 163 18.25 -4.00 7.02
C ASN A 163 16.81 -3.51 6.91
N GLY A 164 16.59 -2.73 5.84
CA GLY A 164 15.27 -2.44 5.30
C GLY A 164 14.64 -3.72 4.75
N ASP A 165 13.98 -4.43 5.64
CA ASP A 165 12.89 -5.34 5.29
C ASP A 165 11.60 -4.54 5.56
N LEU A 166 11.28 -3.66 4.61
CA LEU A 166 9.93 -3.10 4.53
C LEU A 166 9.05 -4.25 4.01
N ASP A 167 8.67 -5.15 4.93
CA ASP A 167 7.64 -6.16 4.71
C ASP A 167 6.29 -5.45 4.63
N MET A 168 6.12 -4.72 3.53
CA MET A 168 4.87 -4.12 3.14
C MET A 168 3.98 -5.29 2.70
N PRO A 169 2.83 -5.51 3.35
CA PRO A 169 1.95 -6.61 2.99
C PRO A 169 1.57 -6.47 1.52
N VAL A 170 1.94 -7.49 0.74
CA VAL A 170 1.66 -7.58 -0.70
C VAL A 170 0.16 -7.37 -0.91
N ASP A 171 -0.19 -6.33 -1.67
CA ASP A 171 -1.57 -5.96 -1.99
C ASP A 171 -2.30 -7.16 -2.60
N PRO A 172 -3.38 -7.69 -1.98
CA PRO A 172 -4.15 -8.81 -2.49
C PRO A 172 -4.77 -8.59 -3.88
N ASN A 173 -4.75 -7.36 -4.39
CA ASN A 173 -5.36 -6.96 -5.65
C ASN A 173 -4.35 -6.77 -6.80
N GLU A 174 -3.07 -7.10 -6.59
CA GLU A 174 -2.07 -7.06 -7.66
C GLU A 174 -2.17 -8.32 -8.56
N PRO A 175 -2.37 -8.17 -9.88
CA PRO A 175 -2.42 -9.30 -10.80
C PRO A 175 -1.11 -10.10 -10.74
N THR A 176 -1.23 -11.40 -10.53
CA THR A 176 -0.08 -12.31 -10.50
C THR A 176 0.32 -12.73 -11.91
N TYR A 177 1.63 -12.80 -12.13
CA TYR A 177 2.24 -13.15 -13.41
C TYR A 177 3.20 -14.33 -13.23
N CYS A 178 3.68 -14.86 -14.37
CA CYS A 178 4.60 -16.00 -14.45
C CYS A 178 4.01 -17.32 -13.92
N ILE A 179 4.71 -18.43 -14.13
CA ILE A 179 4.39 -19.76 -13.56
C ILE A 179 4.49 -19.81 -12.03
N CYS A 180 5.04 -18.77 -11.40
CA CYS A 180 5.16 -18.69 -9.96
C CYS A 180 3.96 -18.04 -9.27
N ASP A 181 2.96 -17.54 -10.03
CA ASP A 181 1.79 -16.82 -9.53
C ASP A 181 2.17 -15.72 -8.53
N LYS A 182 3.24 -14.97 -8.83
CA LYS A 182 3.71 -13.84 -8.01
C LYS A 182 3.50 -12.54 -8.75
N VAL A 183 3.47 -11.44 -8.00
CA VAL A 183 3.46 -10.08 -8.52
C VAL A 183 4.64 -9.80 -9.44
N SER A 184 4.58 -8.71 -10.21
CA SER A 184 5.67 -8.32 -11.10
C SER A 184 6.92 -7.95 -10.30
N TYR A 185 8.03 -8.67 -10.46
CA TYR A 185 9.29 -8.34 -9.81
C TYR A 185 10.50 -8.48 -10.73
N GLY A 186 11.44 -7.54 -10.63
CA GLY A 186 12.70 -7.57 -11.39
C GLY A 186 12.51 -7.46 -12.91
N GLN A 187 13.31 -8.21 -13.67
CA GLN A 187 13.24 -8.24 -15.14
C GLN A 187 12.21 -9.27 -15.60
N MET A 188 11.30 -8.84 -16.48
CA MET A 188 10.24 -9.67 -17.04
C MET A 188 10.33 -9.75 -18.56
N ILE A 189 9.91 -10.89 -19.11
CA ILE A 189 9.83 -11.14 -20.55
C ILE A 189 8.39 -11.49 -20.94
N GLY A 190 7.95 -10.91 -22.05
CA GLY A 190 6.66 -11.22 -22.66
C GLY A 190 6.77 -12.43 -23.60
N CYS A 191 5.78 -13.31 -23.57
CA CYS A 191 5.65 -14.40 -24.54
C CYS A 191 5.01 -13.87 -25.83
N ASP A 192 5.68 -14.04 -26.98
CA ASP A 192 5.21 -13.55 -28.29
C ASP A 192 4.06 -14.38 -28.91
N ASN A 193 3.50 -15.35 -28.17
CA ASN A 193 2.33 -16.10 -28.60
C ASN A 193 1.05 -15.38 -28.14
N SER A 194 0.20 -14.99 -29.09
CA SER A 194 -1.06 -14.28 -28.81
C SER A 194 -2.09 -15.10 -28.03
N ASP A 195 -1.92 -16.43 -27.98
CA ASP A 195 -2.81 -17.34 -27.24
C ASP A 195 -2.25 -17.70 -25.84
N CYS A 196 -1.21 -17.00 -25.36
CA CYS A 196 -0.64 -17.25 -24.04
C CYS A 196 -1.50 -16.64 -22.93
N THR A 197 -1.89 -17.43 -21.94
CA THR A 197 -2.77 -16.98 -20.84
C THR A 197 -2.08 -16.12 -19.78
N ILE A 198 -0.76 -16.25 -19.65
CA ILE A 198 0.03 -15.59 -18.59
C ILE A 198 0.76 -14.35 -19.15
N GLU A 199 1.14 -14.40 -20.43
CA GLU A 199 1.81 -13.34 -21.20
C GLU A 199 3.18 -12.89 -20.68
N TRP A 200 3.42 -12.87 -19.36
CA TRP A 200 4.61 -12.27 -18.72
C TRP A 200 5.29 -13.23 -17.74
N PHE A 201 6.61 -13.29 -17.79
CA PHE A 201 7.42 -14.23 -17.01
C PHE A 201 8.66 -13.55 -16.41
N HIS A 202 9.03 -13.91 -15.19
CA HIS A 202 10.26 -13.44 -14.55
C HIS A 202 11.48 -14.14 -15.13
N PHE A 203 12.55 -13.38 -15.36
CA PHE A 203 13.84 -13.88 -15.87
C PHE A 203 14.35 -15.07 -15.05
N GLU A 204 14.32 -14.96 -13.72
CA GLU A 204 14.75 -16.03 -12.80
C GLU A 204 13.88 -17.29 -12.92
N CYS A 205 12.58 -17.15 -13.14
CA CYS A 205 11.66 -18.28 -13.27
C CYS A 205 11.83 -19.04 -14.60
N VAL A 206 12.29 -18.37 -15.66
CA VAL A 206 12.53 -18.97 -16.97
C VAL A 206 14.02 -19.15 -17.30
N GLY A 207 14.91 -18.91 -16.34
CA GLY A 207 16.35 -19.11 -16.47
C GLY A 207 17.03 -18.14 -17.45
N LEU A 208 16.45 -16.96 -17.66
CA LEU A 208 17.07 -15.90 -18.47
C LEU A 208 17.89 -14.98 -17.57
N THR A 209 19.10 -14.62 -17.99
CA THR A 209 19.96 -13.65 -17.30
C THR A 209 20.10 -12.33 -18.06
N SER A 210 19.64 -12.29 -19.31
CA SER A 210 19.67 -11.12 -20.19
C SER A 210 18.54 -11.21 -21.20
N GLN A 211 18.07 -10.06 -21.69
CA GLN A 211 17.03 -10.00 -22.71
C GLN A 211 17.48 -10.76 -23.98
N PRO A 212 16.76 -11.80 -24.41
CA PRO A 212 17.08 -12.51 -25.65
C PRO A 212 16.81 -11.61 -26.85
N THR A 213 17.65 -11.70 -27.86
CA THR A 213 17.47 -10.96 -29.12
C THR A 213 16.56 -11.76 -30.05
N GLY A 214 15.31 -11.33 -30.21
CA GLY A 214 14.33 -11.95 -31.11
C GLY A 214 13.04 -12.34 -30.40
N GLN A 215 12.23 -13.17 -31.07
CA GLN A 215 10.99 -13.67 -30.51
C GLN A 215 11.24 -14.68 -29.39
N TRP A 216 10.53 -14.55 -28.27
CA TRP A 216 10.64 -15.44 -27.14
C TRP A 216 9.29 -16.07 -26.79
N TYR A 217 9.32 -17.38 -26.55
CA TYR A 217 8.16 -18.18 -26.21
C TYR A 217 8.36 -18.84 -24.86
N CYS A 218 7.32 -18.80 -24.02
CA CYS A 218 7.34 -19.44 -22.72
C CYS A 218 7.37 -20.98 -22.85
N PRO A 219 7.77 -21.72 -21.79
CA PRO A 219 7.83 -23.18 -21.83
C PRO A 219 6.52 -23.86 -22.26
N LYS A 220 5.37 -23.24 -21.95
CA LYS A 220 4.03 -23.74 -22.34
C LYS A 220 3.67 -23.50 -23.81
N CYS A 221 4.30 -22.53 -24.47
CA CYS A 221 4.06 -22.21 -25.88
C CYS A 221 5.15 -22.75 -26.81
N ARG A 222 6.27 -23.22 -26.24
CA ARG A 222 7.33 -23.90 -26.97
C ARG A 222 7.06 -25.41 -27.12
N GLU A 223 6.19 -25.96 -26.26
CA GLU A 223 5.74 -27.36 -26.30
C GLU A 223 4.64 -27.58 -27.34
#